data_AF-A0A820C456-F1
#
_entry.id   AF-A0A820C456-F1
#
_cell.length_a   1.000
_cell.length_b   1.000
_cell.length_c   1.000
_cell.angle_alpha   90.00
_cell.angle_beta   90.00
_cell.angle_gamma   90.00
#
_symmetry.space_group_name_H-M   'P 1'
#
loop_
_entity.id
_entity.type
_entity.pdbx_description
1 polymer ?
#
loop_
_entity_poly.entity_id
_entity_poly.type
_entity_poly.pdbx_seq_one_letter_code
_entity_poly.pdbx_strand_id
1 'polypeptide(L)' 'MTKRQLEILGRPSRIKEATAADCVSILCDLKVNYESYFGVRILDSALIIAPQLSNRYITNQILPNK' A
#
# COMPACT_ATOMS: atom_id res chain seq x y z
N MET A 1 -4.53 40.35 7.84
CA MET A 1 -5.28 39.19 7.34
C MET A 1 -4.57 37.93 7.80
N THR A 2 -5.18 37.26 8.77
CA THR A 2 -4.51 36.47 9.81
C THR A 2 -4.39 34.99 9.38
N LYS A 3 -3.26 34.34 9.68
CA LYS A 3 -2.94 32.91 9.44
C LYS A 3 -3.99 31.87 9.89
N ARG A 4 -5.10 32.30 10.52
CA ARG A 4 -6.17 31.47 11.09
C ARG A 4 -7.12 30.84 10.07
N GLN A 5 -7.18 31.31 8.82
CA GLN A 5 -8.15 30.75 7.85
C GLN A 5 -7.67 29.46 7.16
N LEU A 6 -6.37 29.14 7.20
CA LEU A 6 -5.82 27.91 6.61
C LEU A 6 -5.95 26.69 7.54
N GLU A 7 -6.31 26.88 8.82
CA GLU A 7 -6.38 25.80 9.81
C GLU A 7 -7.76 25.12 9.86
N ILE A 8 -8.78 25.67 9.18
CA ILE A 8 -10.17 25.23 9.30
C ILE A 8 -10.51 24.02 8.39
N LEU A 9 -9.66 23.64 7.42
CA LEU A 9 -9.94 22.56 6.46
C LEU A 9 -8.91 21.41 6.44
N GLY A 10 -7.97 21.38 7.38
CA GLY A 10 -6.90 20.38 7.38
C GLY A 10 -6.60 19.87 8.77
N ARG A 11 -7.55 19.15 9.39
CA ARG A 11 -7.18 18.31 10.54
C ARG A 11 -6.11 17.33 10.05
N PRO A 12 -4.94 17.21 10.69
CA PRO A 12 -3.98 16.17 10.32
C PRO A 12 -4.65 14.82 10.60
N SER A 13 -5.22 14.22 9.56
CA SER A 13 -5.61 12.83 9.61
C SER A 13 -4.32 12.03 9.73
N ARG A 14 -4.12 11.40 10.88
CA ARG A 14 -3.00 10.49 11.09
C ARG A 14 -3.22 9.31 10.14
N ILE A 15 -2.58 9.34 8.99
CA ILE A 15 -2.54 8.21 8.06
C ILE A 15 -1.77 7.11 8.78
N LYS A 16 -2.46 6.02 9.12
CA LYS A 16 -1.79 4.85 9.70
C LYS A 16 -0.99 4.16 8.60
N GLU A 17 0.16 3.64 8.96
CA GLU A 17 0.91 2.75 8.08
C GLU A 17 0.03 1.56 7.69
N ALA A 18 -0.02 1.24 6.40
CA ALA A 18 -0.79 0.13 5.88
C ALA A 18 -0.22 -1.18 6.43
N THR A 19 -1.09 -2.08 6.89
CA THR A 19 -0.66 -3.39 7.37
C THR A 19 -0.36 -4.33 6.19
N ALA A 20 0.33 -5.44 6.45
CA ALA A 20 0.56 -6.46 5.43
C ALA A 20 -0.77 -7.00 4.86
N ALA A 21 -1.82 -7.11 5.69
CA ALA A 21 -3.15 -7.55 5.24
C ALA A 21 -3.81 -6.53 4.29
N ASP A 22 -3.68 -5.23 4.58
CA ASP A 22 -4.19 -4.18 3.70
C ASP A 22 -3.50 -4.22 2.33
N CYS A 23 -2.21 -4.53 2.31
CA CYS A 23 -1.45 -4.67 1.07
C CYS A 23 -1.90 -5.88 0.25
N VAL A 24 -2.24 -7.01 0.89
CA VAL A 24 -2.80 -8.18 0.17
C VAL A 24 -4.08 -7.80 -0.56
N SER A 25 -4.99 -7.06 0.09
CA SER A 25 -6.25 -6.62 -0.52
C SER A 25 -5.99 -5.71 -1.74
N ILE A 26 -5.09 -4.74 -1.60
CA ILE A 26 -4.72 -3.82 -2.71
C ILE A 26 -4.11 -4.61 -3.88
N LEU A 27 -3.19 -5.54 -3.59
CA LEU A 27 -2.56 -6.35 -4.64
C LEU A 27 -3.57 -7.29 -5.31
N CYS A 28 -4.60 -7.74 -4.62
CA CYS A 28 -5.67 -8.57 -5.18
C CYS A 28 -6.49 -7.78 -6.23
N ASP A 29 -6.83 -6.52 -5.91
CA ASP A 29 -7.52 -5.63 -6.86
C ASP A 29 -6.65 -5.31 -8.08
N LEU A 30 -5.33 -5.18 -7.89
CA LEU A 30 -4.38 -4.87 -8.97
C LEU A 30 -3.93 -6.11 -9.76
N LYS A 31 -4.13 -7.32 -9.22
CA LYS A 31 -3.67 -8.59 -9.81
C LYS A 31 -4.06 -8.70 -11.28
N VAL A 32 -5.34 -8.53 -11.58
CA VAL A 32 -5.89 -8.70 -12.94
C VAL A 32 -5.24 -7.73 -13.93
N ASN A 33 -5.01 -6.50 -13.51
CA ASN A 33 -4.37 -5.48 -14.34
C ASN A 33 -2.90 -5.81 -14.59
N TYR A 34 -2.18 -6.29 -13.57
CA TYR A 34 -0.77 -6.68 -13.71
C TYR A 34 -0.58 -7.96 -14.52
N GLU A 35 -1.44 -8.96 -14.35
CA GLU A 35 -1.42 -10.19 -15.15
C GLU A 35 -1.64 -9.88 -16.63
N SER A 36 -2.61 -9.01 -16.95
CA SER A 36 -2.88 -8.55 -18.32
C SER A 36 -1.72 -7.74 -18.90
N TYR A 37 -1.16 -6.80 -18.12
CA TYR A 37 -0.09 -5.91 -18.56
C TYR A 37 1.22 -6.66 -18.83
N PHE A 38 1.63 -7.57 -17.94
CA PHE A 38 2.89 -8.31 -18.07
C PHE A 38 2.74 -9.66 -18.78
N GLY A 39 1.52 -10.11 -19.06
CA GLY A 39 1.26 -11.42 -19.66
C GLY A 39 1.67 -12.60 -18.77
N VAL A 40 1.66 -12.41 -17.45
CA VAL A 40 2.06 -13.43 -16.46
C VAL A 40 0.86 -13.86 -15.62
N ARG A 41 0.97 -15.02 -14.97
CA ARG A 41 0.02 -15.43 -13.93
C ARG A 41 0.65 -15.25 -12.56
N ILE A 42 -0.05 -14.55 -11.68
CA ILE A 42 0.34 -14.29 -10.30
C ILE A 42 -0.37 -15.31 -9.41
N LEU A 43 0.42 -16.06 -8.65
CA LEU A 43 -0.08 -17.05 -7.70
C LEU A 43 -0.66 -16.36 -6.46
N ASP A 44 -1.79 -16.85 -5.97
CA ASP A 44 -2.44 -16.27 -4.76
C ASP A 44 -1.56 -16.41 -3.52
N SER A 45 -0.75 -17.48 -3.45
CA SER A 45 0.26 -17.64 -2.40
C SER A 45 1.34 -16.56 -2.45
N ALA A 46 1.73 -16.10 -3.65
CA ALA A 46 2.71 -15.04 -3.81
C ALA A 46 2.18 -13.70 -3.30
N LEU A 47 0.88 -13.44 -3.45
CA LEU A 47 0.23 -12.22 -2.95
C LEU A 47 0.24 -12.14 -1.42
N ILE A 48 0.20 -13.27 -0.71
CA ILE A 48 0.27 -13.32 0.75
C ILE A 48 1.72 -13.23 1.25
N ILE A 49 2.63 -13.92 0.57
CA ILE A 49 4.04 -14.03 1.01
C ILE A 49 4.82 -12.75 0.69
N ALA A 50 4.56 -12.08 -0.43
CA ALA A 50 5.31 -10.90 -0.84
C ALA A 50 5.25 -9.75 0.18
N PRO A 51 4.07 -9.34 0.71
CA PRO A 51 3.99 -8.32 1.76
C PRO A 51 4.68 -8.74 3.06
N GLN A 52 4.62 -10.03 3.42
CA GLN A 52 5.27 -10.55 4.63
C GLN A 52 6.79 -10.51 4.53
N LEU A 53 7.35 -10.91 3.38
CA LEU A 53 8.79 -10.87 3.14
C LEU A 53 9.28 -9.44 2.98
N SER A 54 8.56 -8.59 2.23
CA SER A 54 8.91 -7.17 2.08
C SER A 54 8.92 -6.46 3.44
N ASN A 55 7.91 -6.70 4.29
CA ASN A 55 7.90 -6.12 5.62
C ASN A 55 9.05 -6.62 6.52
N ARG A 56 9.50 -7.87 6.32
CA ARG A 56 10.57 -8.47 7.13
C ARG A 56 11.97 -8.06 6.68
N TYR A 57 12.21 -7.89 5.38
CA TYR A 57 13.56 -7.72 4.83
C TYR A 57 13.80 -6.36 4.17
N ILE A 58 12.74 -5.64 3.76
CA ILE A 58 12.84 -4.30 3.16
C ILE A 58 12.48 -3.27 4.22
N THR A 59 13.48 -2.88 5.01
CA THR A 59 13.35 -1.89 6.10
C THR A 59 13.49 -0.45 5.64
N ASN A 60 13.98 -0.23 4.43
CA ASN A 60 14.28 1.11 3.89
C ASN A 60 13.09 1.72 3.14
N GLN A 61 11.95 1.02 3.07
CA GLN A 61 10.71 1.46 2.43
C GLN A 61 9.51 1.14 3.33
N ILE A 62 8.35 1.72 3.00
CA ILE A 62 7.14 1.67 3.82
C ILE A 62 6.02 1.03 3.00
N LEU A 63 5.17 0.20 3.63
CA LEU A 63 3.94 -0.28 2.97
C LEU A 63 3.02 0.92 2.69
N PRO A 64 2.22 0.89 1.61
CA PRO A 64 1.96 -0.23 0.68
C PRO A 64 2.85 -0.24 -0.57
N ASN A 65 3.88 0.60 -0.63
CA ASN A 65 4.67 0.81 -1.86
C ASN A 65 5.91 -0.10 -1.97
N LYS A 66 6.22 -0.86 -0.93
CA LYS A 66 7.36 -1.78 -0.90
C LYS A 66 6.99 -3.21 -1.24
#